data_AF-A0A2D4GJ44-F1
#
_entry.id   AF-A0A2D4GJ44-F1
#
_cell.length_a   1.000
_cell.length_b   1.000
_cell.length_c   1.000
_cell.angle_alpha   90.00
_cell.angle_beta   90.00
_cell.angle_gamma   90.00
#
_symmetry.space_group_name_H-M   'P 1'
#
loop_
_entity.id
_entity.type
_entity.pdbx_description
1 polymer ?
#
loop_
_entity_poly.entity_id
_entity_poly.type
_entity_poly.pdbx_seq_one_letter_code
_entity_poly.pdbx_strand_id
1 'polypeptide(L)'
;MSGPSEGYIAFALSHDQWMGGGDDAYLCISKVHRADIRTAFLVGRSYPEFDSKSALENISWRLADGLIQCSFRRRIHLPASTGRYNLDVNYYIFLADGEISTGGAIYKHHQQPLITNGKHNILGPLKDIGGSRSPFLIKIHGAL
;
A
#
# COMPACT_ATOMS: atom_id res chain seq x y z
N MET A 1 -4.60 1.76 6.41
CA MET A 1 -4.97 0.79 5.34
C MET A 1 -5.73 -0.37 5.95
N SER A 2 -6.74 -0.90 5.26
CA SER A 2 -7.56 -2.02 5.76
C SER A 2 -7.98 -2.97 4.65
N GLY A 3 -7.91 -4.27 4.91
CA GLY A 3 -8.24 -5.33 3.94
C GLY A 3 -8.65 -6.63 4.65
N PRO A 4 -8.71 -7.76 3.92
CA PRO A 4 -8.98 -9.07 4.50
C PRO A 4 -8.02 -9.42 5.64
N SER A 5 -8.49 -10.12 6.68
CA SER A 5 -7.66 -10.50 7.84
C SER A 5 -6.60 -11.54 7.52
N GLU A 6 -6.68 -12.22 6.38
CA GLU A 6 -5.69 -13.20 5.93
C GLU A 6 -4.90 -12.64 4.74
N GLY A 7 -3.65 -13.09 4.60
CA GLY A 7 -2.78 -12.63 3.53
C GLY A 7 -2.16 -11.25 3.81
N TYR A 8 -2.24 -10.35 2.84
CA TYR A 8 -1.71 -9.00 2.96
C TYR A 8 -2.62 -7.98 2.27
N ILE A 9 -2.53 -6.73 2.72
CA ILE A 9 -2.93 -5.56 1.95
C ILE A 9 -1.74 -4.65 1.74
N ALA A 10 -1.64 -4.04 0.57
CA ALA A 10 -0.53 -3.19 0.17
C ALA A 10 -1.04 -1.95 -0.56
N PHE A 11 -0.34 -0.83 -0.38
CA PHE A 11 -0.42 0.29 -1.32
C PHE A 11 0.96 0.66 -1.83
N ALA A 12 1.03 1.23 -3.02
CA ALA A 12 2.28 1.72 -3.59
C ALA A 12 2.11 3.10 -4.26
N LEU A 13 3.19 3.86 -4.27
CA LEU A 13 3.33 5.11 -5.01
C LEU A 13 4.16 4.83 -6.27
N SER A 14 3.63 5.20 -7.43
CA SER A 14 4.26 4.95 -8.72
C SER A 14 4.32 6.20 -9.59
N HIS A 15 5.33 6.26 -10.45
CA HIS A 15 5.45 7.29 -11.47
C HIS A 15 4.59 7.02 -12.71
N ASP A 16 4.09 5.81 -12.91
CA ASP A 16 3.21 5.41 -14.01
C ASP A 16 2.10 4.46 -13.52
N GLN A 17 1.36 3.85 -14.45
CA GLN A 17 0.28 2.90 -14.13
C GLN A 17 0.71 1.43 -14.25
N TRP A 18 2.01 1.17 -14.33
CA TRP A 18 2.60 -0.15 -14.50
C TRP A 18 3.41 -0.53 -13.25
N MET A 19 2.90 -1.50 -12.50
CA MET A 19 3.62 -2.02 -11.33
C MET A 19 4.97 -2.62 -11.75
N GLY A 20 6.03 -2.28 -11.01
CA GLY A 20 7.38 -2.78 -11.23
C GLY A 20 8.35 -1.73 -11.79
N GLY A 21 7.96 -0.46 -11.88
CA GLY A 21 8.82 0.65 -12.31
C GLY A 21 9.83 1.13 -11.26
N GLY A 22 9.99 0.43 -10.14
CA GLY A 22 10.69 0.90 -8.95
C GLY A 22 9.77 1.60 -7.95
N ASP A 23 8.55 1.09 -7.79
CA ASP A 23 7.49 1.73 -7.00
C ASP A 23 7.78 1.67 -5.48
N ASP A 24 7.41 2.72 -4.75
CA ASP A 24 7.53 2.81 -3.29
C ASP A 24 6.31 2.17 -2.62
N ALA A 25 6.45 0.95 -2.10
CA ALA A 25 5.36 0.13 -1.57
C ALA A 25 5.38 -0.05 -0.05
N TYR A 26 4.18 -0.16 0.52
CA TYR A 26 3.90 -0.37 1.94
C TYR A 26 2.94 -1.54 2.06
N LEU A 27 3.33 -2.54 2.84
CA LEU A 27 2.60 -3.79 3.01
C LEU A 27 2.21 -3.97 4.48
N CYS A 28 0.96 -4.32 4.70
CA CYS A 28 0.41 -4.77 5.97
C CYS A 28 0.11 -6.26 5.82
N ILE A 29 0.94 -7.09 6.46
CA ILE A 29 0.97 -8.53 6.26
C ILE A 29 0.37 -9.18 7.50
N SER A 30 -0.70 -9.94 7.33
CA SER A 30 -1.28 -10.72 8.40
C SER A 30 -0.41 -11.93 8.72
N LYS A 31 -0.17 -12.17 10.01
CA LYS A 31 0.52 -13.33 10.55
C LYS A 31 -0.33 -13.93 11.68
N VAL A 32 0.06 -15.11 12.15
CA VAL A 32 -0.60 -15.75 13.28
C VAL A 32 -0.65 -14.80 14.47
N HIS A 33 -1.87 -14.33 14.79
CA HIS A 33 -2.21 -13.39 15.86
C HIS A 33 -1.54 -12.00 15.83
N ARG A 34 -0.97 -11.57 14.69
CA ARG A 34 -0.38 -10.22 14.57
C ARG A 34 -0.36 -9.71 13.15
N ALA A 35 -0.06 -8.42 12.98
CA ALA A 35 0.28 -7.85 11.69
C ALA A 35 1.71 -7.31 11.69
N ASP A 36 2.41 -7.54 10.58
CA ASP A 36 3.71 -6.94 10.32
C ASP A 36 3.56 -5.89 9.21
N ILE A 37 3.99 -4.65 9.48
CA ILE A 37 4.05 -3.59 8.48
C ILE A 37 5.46 -3.50 7.91
N ARG A 38 5.60 -3.60 6.60
CA ARG A 38 6.89 -3.56 5.90
C ARG A 38 6.87 -2.58 4.74
N THR A 39 8.02 -2.01 4.45
CA THR A 39 8.27 -1.20 3.27
C THR A 39 9.02 -2.03 2.23
N ALA A 40 8.69 -1.87 0.95
CA ALA A 40 9.33 -2.59 -0.15
C ALA A 40 9.44 -1.74 -1.42
N PHE A 41 10.36 -2.13 -2.31
CA PHE A 41 10.39 -1.65 -3.69
C PHE A 41 9.80 -2.69 -4.62
N LEU A 42 9.05 -2.24 -5.62
CA LEU A 42 8.49 -3.11 -6.66
C LEU A 42 9.26 -2.88 -7.96
N VAL A 43 10.08 -3.87 -8.36
CA VAL A 43 10.94 -3.79 -9.54
C VAL A 43 10.67 -4.97 -10.47
N GLY A 44 10.31 -4.69 -11.71
CA GLY A 44 9.94 -5.69 -12.71
C GLY A 44 8.75 -6.56 -12.28
N ARG A 45 8.75 -7.81 -12.72
CA ARG A 45 7.71 -8.82 -12.39
C ARG A 45 8.24 -9.82 -11.38
N SER A 46 8.70 -9.33 -10.24
CA SER A 46 9.32 -10.12 -9.17
C SER A 46 8.59 -9.94 -7.82
N TYR A 47 9.10 -10.60 -6.78
CA TYR A 47 8.61 -10.42 -5.42
C TYR A 47 9.05 -9.06 -4.86
N PRO A 48 8.26 -8.44 -3.95
CA PRO A 48 8.65 -7.18 -3.33
C PRO A 48 10.02 -7.24 -2.64
N GLU A 49 10.88 -6.27 -2.94
CA GLU A 49 12.19 -6.13 -2.31
C GLU A 49 12.05 -5.35 -1.01
N PHE A 50 12.00 -6.05 0.12
CA PHE A 50 11.75 -5.43 1.41
C PHE A 50 12.98 -4.70 1.97
N ASP A 51 12.73 -3.55 2.63
CA ASP A 51 13.79 -2.84 3.36
C ASP A 51 14.28 -3.64 4.57
N SER A 52 15.56 -3.43 4.89
CA SER A 52 16.15 -3.87 6.16
C SER A 52 15.74 -3.01 7.35
N LYS A 53 15.37 -1.74 7.12
CA LYS A 53 14.89 -0.79 8.14
C LYS A 53 13.72 0.02 7.57
N SER A 54 12.51 -0.24 8.07
CA SER A 54 11.35 0.55 7.72
C SER A 54 11.40 1.87 8.47
N ALA A 55 11.56 3.00 7.77
CA ALA A 55 11.57 4.36 8.36
C ALA A 55 10.16 4.81 8.82
N LEU A 56 9.43 3.91 9.47
CA LEU A 56 8.05 4.04 9.91
C LEU A 56 8.01 4.27 11.43
N GLU A 57 7.08 5.11 11.86
CA GLU A 57 6.85 5.53 13.24
C GLU A 57 5.38 5.29 13.60
N ASN A 58 5.06 5.22 14.91
CA ASN A 58 3.68 5.08 15.42
C ASN A 58 2.89 3.94 14.75
N ILE A 59 3.53 2.80 14.58
CA ILE A 59 2.92 1.60 14.01
C ILE A 59 1.82 1.08 14.94
N SER A 60 0.64 0.83 14.39
CA SER A 60 -0.48 0.22 15.08
C SER A 60 -1.24 -0.69 14.12
N TRP A 61 -1.85 -1.74 14.65
CA TRP A 61 -2.66 -2.66 13.86
C TRP A 61 -3.81 -3.24 14.69
N ARG A 62 -4.82 -3.73 13.99
CA ARG A 62 -5.97 -4.44 14.56
C ARG A 62 -6.38 -5.59 13.63
N LEU A 63 -6.66 -6.74 14.22
CA LEU A 63 -7.28 -7.89 13.57
C LEU A 63 -8.64 -8.13 14.24
N ALA A 64 -9.72 -7.83 13.53
CA ALA A 64 -11.08 -8.00 14.04
C ALA A 64 -12.07 -8.13 12.88
N ASP A 65 -13.15 -8.87 13.08
CA ASP A 65 -14.29 -8.92 12.16
C ASP A 65 -13.91 -9.33 10.72
N GLY A 66 -12.92 -10.21 10.57
CA GLY A 66 -12.42 -10.65 9.26
C GLY A 66 -11.57 -9.60 8.53
N LEU A 67 -11.17 -8.52 9.21
CA LEU A 67 -10.37 -7.44 8.65
C LEU A 67 -9.03 -7.27 9.36
N ILE A 68 -8.00 -6.96 8.57
CA ILE A 68 -6.76 -6.37 9.06
C ILE A 68 -6.83 -4.85 8.88
N GLN A 69 -6.44 -4.11 9.91
CA GLN A 69 -6.26 -2.67 9.86
C GLN A 69 -4.84 -2.34 10.30
N CYS A 70 -4.13 -1.57 9.49
CA CYS A 70 -2.77 -1.11 9.78
C CYS A 70 -2.70 0.41 9.66
N SER A 71 -2.00 1.02 10.61
CA SER A 71 -1.70 2.44 10.66
C SER A 71 -0.22 2.65 10.99
N PHE A 72 0.38 3.66 10.38
CA PHE A 72 1.75 4.07 10.63
C PHE A 72 1.93 5.53 10.20
N ARG A 73 3.04 6.13 10.61
CA ARG A 73 3.50 7.44 10.16
C ARG A 73 4.87 7.29 9.52
N ARG A 74 5.20 8.20 8.61
CA ARG A 74 6.56 8.38 8.10
C ARG A 74 6.81 9.86 7.84
N ARG A 75 8.08 10.25 7.80
CA ARG A 75 8.47 11.61 7.42
C ARG A 75 8.13 11.87 5.95
N ILE A 76 7.79 13.11 5.63
CA ILE A 76 7.48 13.53 4.24
C ILE A 76 8.71 13.32 3.35
N HIS A 77 9.87 13.72 3.86
CA HIS A 77 11.17 13.53 3.22
C HIS A 77 12.00 12.53 4.00
N LEU A 78 12.64 11.63 3.28
CA LEU A 78 13.63 10.70 3.80
C LEU A 78 14.96 10.91 3.08
N PRO A 79 16.10 10.54 3.70
CA PRO A 79 17.39 10.63 3.02
C PRO A 79 17.37 9.83 1.70
N ALA A 80 17.98 10.36 0.64
CA ALA A 80 18.01 9.71 -0.68
C ALA A 80 18.62 8.29 -0.64
N SER A 81 19.50 8.03 0.32
CA SER A 81 20.08 6.70 0.57
C SER A 81 19.05 5.64 0.96
N THR A 82 17.83 6.03 1.37
CA THR A 82 16.72 5.10 1.63
C THR A 82 16.03 4.65 0.33
N GLY A 83 16.24 5.35 -0.79
CA GLY A 83 15.54 5.12 -2.05
C GLY A 83 14.03 5.42 -2.02
N ARG A 84 13.48 5.83 -0.88
CA ARG A 84 12.04 6.05 -0.68
C ARG A 84 11.58 7.34 -1.36
N TYR A 85 10.33 7.36 -1.77
CA TYR A 85 9.75 8.53 -2.44
C TYR A 85 9.46 9.64 -1.41
N ASN A 86 9.52 10.89 -1.84
CA ASN A 86 9.05 12.00 -1.03
C ASN A 86 7.54 12.12 -1.13
N LEU A 87 6.85 12.47 -0.04
CA LEU A 87 5.38 12.45 -0.01
C LEU A 87 4.71 13.72 -0.54
N ASP A 88 5.47 14.76 -0.82
CA ASP A 88 5.01 16.05 -1.33
C ASP A 88 4.94 16.11 -2.87
N VAL A 89 5.00 14.96 -3.53
CA VAL A 89 4.95 14.81 -4.99
C VAL A 89 3.68 14.06 -5.41
N ASN A 90 3.23 14.29 -6.65
CA ASN A 90 2.09 13.60 -7.24
C ASN A 90 2.48 12.21 -7.78
N TYR A 91 1.79 11.15 -7.34
CA TYR A 91 2.00 9.76 -7.80
C TYR A 91 0.70 9.09 -8.20
N TYR A 92 0.78 8.10 -9.08
CA TYR A 92 -0.29 7.10 -9.14
C TYR A 92 -0.27 6.30 -7.85
N ILE A 93 -1.46 6.02 -7.31
CA ILE A 93 -1.61 5.26 -6.08
C ILE A 93 -2.21 3.91 -6.43
N PHE A 94 -1.53 2.86 -5.99
CA PHE A 94 -1.89 1.48 -6.22
C PHE A 94 -2.41 0.91 -4.92
N LEU A 95 -3.45 0.07 -4.98
CA LEU A 95 -3.97 -0.69 -3.86
C LEU A 95 -4.19 -2.14 -4.29
N ALA A 96 -3.64 -3.07 -3.53
CA ALA A 96 -3.82 -4.50 -3.80
C ALA A 96 -3.85 -5.29 -2.50
N ASP A 97 -4.55 -6.40 -2.52
CA ASP A 97 -4.51 -7.44 -1.51
C ASP A 97 -4.24 -8.79 -2.15
N GLY A 98 -3.81 -9.75 -1.36
CA GLY A 98 -3.49 -11.08 -1.84
C GLY A 98 -3.04 -12.02 -0.73
N GLU A 99 -2.69 -13.23 -1.13
CA GLU A 99 -2.30 -14.30 -0.21
C GLU A 99 -0.81 -14.25 0.13
N ILE A 100 -0.45 -14.93 1.21
CA ILE A 100 0.93 -15.22 1.58
C ILE A 100 1.16 -16.72 1.58
N SER A 101 2.34 -17.14 1.13
CA SER A 101 2.76 -18.53 1.26
C SER A 101 2.93 -18.95 2.72
N THR A 102 2.95 -20.25 2.99
CA THR A 102 3.30 -20.82 4.30
C THR A 102 4.69 -20.35 4.78
N GLY A 103 5.62 -20.07 3.87
CA GLY A 103 6.96 -19.54 4.17
C GLY A 103 7.01 -18.02 4.35
N GLY A 104 5.88 -17.31 4.26
CA GLY A 104 5.79 -15.86 4.45
C GLY A 104 6.14 -15.02 3.21
N ALA A 105 6.40 -15.65 2.05
CA ALA A 105 6.52 -14.95 0.78
C ALA A 105 5.15 -14.39 0.32
N ILE A 106 5.18 -13.18 -0.26
CA ILE A 106 4.00 -12.48 -0.79
C ILE A 106 3.63 -13.08 -2.14
N TYR A 107 2.43 -13.65 -2.28
CA TYR A 107 1.97 -14.08 -3.61
C TYR A 107 1.48 -12.90 -4.43
N LYS A 108 1.51 -13.08 -5.75
CA LYS A 108 0.91 -12.11 -6.66
C LYS A 108 -0.58 -11.98 -6.33
N HIS A 109 -1.05 -10.75 -6.19
CA HIS A 109 -2.47 -10.44 -6.08
C HIS A 109 -3.29 -11.10 -7.21
N HIS A 110 -4.47 -11.63 -6.89
CA HIS A 110 -5.31 -12.36 -7.85
C HIS A 110 -5.93 -11.45 -8.91
N GLN A 111 -6.28 -10.23 -8.52
CA GLN A 111 -6.83 -9.21 -9.41
C GLN A 111 -5.77 -8.15 -9.68
N GLN A 112 -5.81 -7.49 -10.85
CA GLN A 112 -4.97 -6.30 -11.11
C GLN A 112 -5.10 -5.30 -9.94
N PRO A 113 -4.08 -4.55 -9.50
CA PRO A 113 -4.25 -3.56 -8.45
C PRO A 113 -5.29 -2.51 -8.84
N LEU A 114 -5.98 -1.96 -7.84
CA LEU A 114 -6.72 -0.72 -7.97
C LEU A 114 -5.69 0.40 -8.20
N ILE A 115 -5.82 1.13 -9.31
CA ILE A 115 -4.86 2.19 -9.68
C ILE A 115 -5.66 3.47 -9.90
N THR A 116 -5.19 4.60 -9.36
CA THR A 116 -5.82 5.91 -9.59
C THR A 116 -5.79 6.29 -11.07
N ASN A 117 -6.78 7.06 -11.51
CA ASN A 117 -6.87 7.51 -12.91
C ASN A 117 -5.85 8.59 -13.28
N GLY A 118 -5.27 9.23 -12.27
CA GLY A 118 -4.23 10.25 -12.42
C GLY A 118 -3.30 10.24 -11.21
N LYS A 119 -2.31 11.14 -11.24
CA LYS A 119 -1.39 11.34 -10.13
C LYS A 119 -1.99 12.24 -9.06
N HIS A 120 -1.78 11.89 -7.80
CA HIS A 120 -2.28 12.63 -6.64
C HIS A 120 -1.20 12.81 -5.59
N ASN A 121 -1.21 13.97 -4.93
CA ASN A 121 -0.39 14.25 -3.75
C ASN A 121 -1.16 13.76 -2.52
N ILE A 122 -0.55 12.86 -1.74
CA ILE A 122 -1.20 12.29 -0.56
C ILE A 122 -1.32 13.26 0.63
N LEU A 123 -0.59 14.38 0.58
CA LEU A 123 -0.73 15.51 1.50
C LEU A 123 -1.75 16.54 1.03
N GLY A 124 -2.35 16.31 -0.15
CA GLY A 124 -3.37 17.18 -0.71
C GLY A 124 -4.70 17.12 0.06
N PRO A 125 -5.68 17.95 -0.31
CA PRO A 125 -6.99 17.95 0.31
C PRO A 125 -7.68 16.59 0.17
N LEU A 126 -8.45 16.21 1.20
CA LEU A 126 -9.26 15.00 1.19
C LEU A 126 -10.29 15.07 0.06
N LYS A 127 -10.23 14.11 -0.85
CA LYS A 127 -11.19 13.95 -1.96
C LYS A 127 -11.24 12.51 -2.41
N ASP A 128 -12.36 12.11 -3.01
CA ASP A 128 -12.42 10.87 -3.77
C ASP A 128 -11.55 11.01 -5.03
N ILE A 129 -10.51 10.18 -5.12
CA ILE A 129 -9.55 10.16 -6.23
C ILE A 129 -9.88 9.05 -7.25
N GLY A 130 -10.88 8.21 -6.98
CA GLY A 130 -11.32 7.12 -7.84
C GLY A 130 -10.20 6.11 -8.18
N GLY A 131 -10.52 5.17 -9.09
CA GLY A 131 -9.53 4.25 -9.64
C GLY A 131 -10.15 3.22 -10.58
N SER A 132 -9.31 2.42 -11.22
CA SER A 132 -9.63 1.45 -12.27
C SER A 132 -10.77 0.47 -11.93
N ARG A 133 -11.10 0.27 -10.64
CA ARG A 133 -12.22 -0.55 -10.15
C ARG A 133 -12.93 0.04 -8.91
N SER A 134 -12.98 1.36 -8.73
CA SER A 134 -13.63 1.91 -7.53
C SER A 134 -15.14 1.57 -7.56
N PRO A 135 -15.68 0.88 -6.53
CA PRO A 135 -17.10 0.55 -6.50
C PRO A 135 -17.90 1.85 -6.52
N PHE A 136 -18.92 1.91 -7.38
CA PHE A 136 -19.80 3.08 -7.51
C PHE A 136 -20.39 3.52 -6.15
N LEU A 137 -20.55 2.58 -5.21
CA LEU A 137 -21.14 2.79 -3.87
C LEU A 137 -20.24 3.56 -2.89
N ILE A 138 -18.90 3.55 -3.06
CA ILE A 138 -17.98 4.33 -2.19
C ILE A 138 -18.11 5.84 -2.47
N LYS A 139 -18.57 6.23 -3.67
CA LYS A 139 -18.72 7.63 -4.07
C LYS A 139 -19.80 8.41 -3.31
N ILE A 140 -20.69 7.72 -2.58
CA ILE A 140 -21.82 8.35 -1.88
C ILE A 140 -21.49 8.62 -0.39
N HIS A 141 -20.55 7.88 0.21
CA HIS A 141 -20.25 7.99 1.65
C HIS A 141 -19.18 9.03 2.01
N GLY A 142 -18.54 9.66 1.01
CA GLY A 142 -17.56 10.75 1.22
C GLY A 142 -18.11 12.16 0.97
N ALA A 143 -19.42 12.29 0.71
CA ALA A 143 -20.06 13.54 0.27
C ALA A 143 -21.31 13.92 1.08
N LEU A 144 -21.42 13.47 2.34
CA LEU A 144 -22.43 13.95 3.28
C LEU A 144 -21.78 14.62 4.49
#